data_AF-A0A9Q9DPC5-F1
#
_entry.id   AF-A0A9Q9DPC5-F1
#
_cell.length_a   1.000
_cell.length_b   1.000
_cell.length_c   1.000
_cell.angle_alpha   90.00
_cell.angle_beta   90.00
_cell.angle_gamma   90.00
#
_symmetry.space_group_name_H-M   'P 1'
#
loop_
_entity.id
_entity.type
_entity.pdbx_description
1 polymer ?
#
loop_
_entity_poly.entity_id
_entity_poly.type
_entity_poly.pdbx_seq_one_letter_code
_entity_poly.pdbx_strand_id
1 'polypeptide(L)'
;MCDSTLTFGQRGSHFFQCPSKREHTRLPMKLARFLSNEQLKQVYHVTLGFEDSFLLTWRDTSGKDRVDASGLPSELVEFIFARNRDVPKIRCCLGPYNESFFVHDGSSYLWKNLPQKLVSALQNNIKDGGWTDPPRLVSLGADGNFLMLTGNNAAVWDLRNYKPLVKLLEKGSMSEVHSLILHPYRFHTFLLQSKDGNLTHGNIPPHQLPGVQAMLDPIMNDTKDAQPKQLTRRESGKTAGPQTRPSVLQQRAQLRREWSDHSREFSAQAKGVKLSFSLSVNLGGGLARLLG
;
A
#
# COMPACT_ATOMS: atom_id res chain seq x y z
N MET A 1 -4.38 -0.84 13.33
CA MET A 1 -4.88 -1.66 12.20
C MET A 1 -3.82 -2.69 11.85
N CYS A 2 -4.21 -3.92 11.49
CA CYS A 2 -3.25 -4.95 11.14
C CYS A 2 -2.63 -4.69 9.75
N ASP A 3 -1.35 -5.04 9.61
CA ASP A 3 -0.64 -4.99 8.33
C ASP A 3 -0.93 -6.28 7.55
N SER A 4 -1.67 -6.17 6.45
CA SER A 4 -2.04 -7.32 5.62
C SER A 4 -1.45 -7.19 4.22
N THR A 5 -1.14 -8.33 3.61
CA THR A 5 -0.72 -8.41 2.21
C THR A 5 -1.66 -9.38 1.50
N LEU A 6 -2.42 -8.87 0.54
CA LEU A 6 -3.35 -9.66 -0.25
C LEU A 6 -3.00 -9.51 -1.73
N THR A 7 -2.75 -10.61 -2.44
CA THR A 7 -2.42 -10.56 -3.87
C THR A 7 -2.94 -11.78 -4.62
N PHE A 8 -3.37 -11.54 -5.86
CA PHE A 8 -3.80 -12.56 -6.80
C PHE A 8 -2.77 -12.73 -7.91
N GLY A 9 -2.51 -13.96 -8.31
CA GLY A 9 -1.71 -14.31 -9.47
C GLY A 9 -2.54 -15.03 -10.54
N GLN A 10 -1.85 -15.55 -11.56
CA GLN A 10 -2.48 -16.34 -12.61
C GLN A 10 -2.87 -17.73 -12.15
N ARG A 11 -3.74 -18.41 -12.92
CA ARG A 11 -4.05 -19.85 -12.78
C ARG A 11 -4.52 -20.24 -11.36
N GLY A 12 -5.14 -19.30 -10.65
CA GLY A 12 -5.64 -19.50 -9.29
C GLY A 12 -4.63 -19.26 -8.18
N SER A 13 -3.43 -18.79 -8.53
CA SER A 13 -2.41 -18.40 -7.57
C SER A 13 -2.90 -17.26 -6.68
N HIS A 14 -2.58 -17.33 -5.39
CA HIS A 14 -2.79 -16.23 -4.47
C HIS A 14 -1.82 -16.32 -3.30
N PHE A 15 -1.55 -15.17 -2.69
CA PHE A 15 -0.84 -15.06 -1.43
C PHE A 15 -1.59 -14.06 -0.55
N PHE A 16 -2.04 -14.52 0.61
CA PHE A 16 -2.71 -13.74 1.63
C PHE A 16 -1.94 -13.86 2.94
N GLN A 17 -1.71 -12.74 3.61
CA GLN A 17 -1.03 -12.71 4.89
C GLN A 17 -1.59 -11.60 5.77
N CYS A 18 -1.70 -11.90 7.05
CA CYS A 18 -1.83 -10.97 8.16
C CYS A 18 -0.86 -11.42 9.28
N PRO A 19 -0.70 -10.67 10.38
CA PRO A 19 0.23 -11.04 11.44
C PRO A 19 0.06 -12.45 12.00
N SER A 20 -1.18 -12.93 12.18
CA SER A 20 -1.45 -14.24 12.76
C SER A 20 -1.61 -15.37 11.75
N LYS A 21 -1.75 -15.09 10.45
CA LYS A 21 -1.99 -16.11 9.44
C LYS A 21 -1.39 -15.81 8.08
N ARG A 22 -0.90 -16.86 7.43
CA ARG A 22 -0.51 -16.88 6.03
C ARG A 22 -1.28 -17.98 5.31
N GLU A 23 -1.83 -17.64 4.15
CA GLU A 23 -2.58 -18.54 3.28
C GLU A 23 -2.09 -18.34 1.84
N HIS A 24 -1.78 -19.41 1.13
CA HIS A 24 -1.32 -19.30 -0.24
C HIS A 24 -1.58 -20.57 -1.05
N THR A 25 -1.76 -20.40 -2.36
CA THR A 25 -1.87 -21.54 -3.28
C THR A 25 -1.16 -21.26 -4.59
N ARG A 26 -0.67 -22.32 -5.24
CA ARG A 26 -0.11 -22.30 -6.60
C ARG A 26 0.88 -21.15 -6.84
N LEU A 27 1.78 -20.92 -5.88
CA LEU A 27 2.80 -19.89 -6.00
C LEU A 27 3.86 -20.29 -7.04
N PRO A 28 4.56 -19.32 -7.66
CA PRO A 28 5.76 -19.59 -8.43
C PRO A 28 6.73 -20.47 -7.63
N MET A 29 7.31 -21.50 -8.26
CA MET A 29 8.09 -22.52 -7.54
C MET A 29 9.24 -21.92 -6.74
N LYS A 30 9.91 -20.90 -7.29
CA LYS A 30 10.98 -20.16 -6.61
C LYS A 30 10.45 -19.49 -5.33
N LEU A 31 9.32 -18.79 -5.40
CA LEU A 31 8.68 -18.16 -4.25
C LEU A 31 8.22 -19.19 -3.20
N ALA A 32 7.62 -20.30 -3.62
CA ALA A 32 7.20 -21.37 -2.71
C ALA A 32 8.39 -21.93 -1.92
N ARG A 33 9.53 -22.19 -2.58
CA ARG A 33 10.77 -22.62 -1.92
C ARG A 33 11.29 -21.57 -0.93
N PHE A 34 11.22 -20.29 -1.27
CA PHE A 34 11.63 -19.21 -0.38
C PHE A 34 10.76 -19.13 0.88
N LEU A 35 9.45 -19.29 0.75
CA LEU A 35 8.55 -19.23 1.91
C LEU A 35 8.73 -20.40 2.89
N SER A 36 9.34 -21.49 2.44
CA SER A 36 9.74 -22.64 3.27
C SER A 36 11.14 -22.50 3.88
N ASN A 37 11.88 -21.43 3.58
CA ASN A 37 13.23 -21.23 4.10
C ASN A 37 13.20 -20.76 5.56
N GLU A 38 13.99 -21.41 6.43
CA GLU A 38 14.14 -21.07 7.85
C GLU A 38 14.73 -19.68 8.10
N GLN A 39 15.44 -19.12 7.11
CA GLN A 39 16.00 -17.78 7.22
C GLN A 39 14.94 -16.68 7.17
N LEU A 40 13.72 -16.97 6.71
CA LEU A 40 12.65 -15.99 6.58
C LEU A 40 12.00 -15.71 7.94
N LYS A 41 12.20 -14.49 8.46
CA LYS A 41 11.62 -14.04 9.74
C LYS A 41 10.31 -13.30 9.55
N GLN A 42 10.25 -12.40 8.56
CA GLN A 42 9.06 -11.57 8.31
C GLN A 42 8.93 -11.29 6.82
N VAL A 43 7.70 -11.33 6.31
CA VAL A 43 7.37 -10.87 4.95
C VAL A 43 6.71 -9.50 5.05
N TYR A 44 7.25 -8.52 4.33
CA TYR A 44 6.70 -7.16 4.27
C TYR A 44 5.66 -6.99 3.18
N HIS A 45 5.92 -7.57 2.01
CA HIS A 45 5.07 -7.43 0.84
C HIS A 45 5.34 -8.55 -0.17
N VAL A 46 4.28 -8.97 -0.85
CA VAL A 46 4.32 -9.92 -1.96
C VAL A 46 3.44 -9.39 -3.08
N THR A 47 3.98 -9.42 -4.30
CA THR A 47 3.20 -9.19 -5.52
C THR A 47 3.37 -10.39 -6.44
N LEU A 48 2.25 -10.93 -6.93
CA LEU A 48 2.24 -11.98 -7.96
C LEU A 48 1.97 -11.35 -9.31
N GLY A 49 2.79 -11.70 -10.30
CA GLY A 49 2.73 -11.16 -11.66
C GLY A 49 2.27 -12.18 -12.69
N PHE A 50 2.68 -11.96 -13.94
CA PHE A 50 2.46 -12.85 -15.07
C PHE A 50 3.35 -14.10 -14.97
N GLU A 51 2.82 -15.27 -15.28
CA GLU A 51 3.50 -16.56 -15.18
C GLU A 51 4.14 -16.78 -13.80
N ASP A 52 5.45 -17.06 -13.74
CA ASP A 52 6.21 -17.27 -12.52
C ASP A 52 6.83 -15.98 -11.96
N SER A 53 6.29 -14.82 -12.35
CA SER A 53 6.79 -13.53 -11.90
C SER A 53 6.32 -13.19 -10.49
N PHE A 54 7.22 -12.67 -9.67
CA PHE A 54 6.88 -12.20 -8.34
C PHE A 54 7.86 -11.15 -7.83
N LEU A 55 7.39 -10.41 -6.82
CA LEU A 55 8.20 -9.61 -5.91
C LEU A 55 7.96 -10.12 -4.48
N LEU A 56 9.04 -10.30 -3.72
CA LEU A 56 9.02 -10.58 -2.30
C LEU A 56 9.97 -9.61 -1.59
N THR A 57 9.45 -8.84 -0.65
CA THR A 57 10.26 -8.05 0.27
C THR A 57 10.12 -8.61 1.67
N TRP A 58 11.22 -8.88 2.35
CA TRP A 58 11.23 -9.66 3.58
C TRP A 58 12.42 -9.31 4.46
N ARG A 59 12.41 -9.81 5.70
CA ARG A 59 13.51 -9.69 6.66
C ARG A 59 13.99 -11.08 7.06
N ASP A 60 15.31 -11.24 7.07
CA ASP A 60 15.94 -12.48 7.49
C ASP A 60 16.07 -12.59 9.02
N THR A 61 16.46 -13.77 9.51
CA THR A 61 16.68 -14.04 10.94
C THR A 61 17.78 -13.17 11.56
N SER A 62 18.74 -12.68 10.76
CA SER A 62 19.77 -11.72 11.20
C SER A 62 19.26 -10.29 11.32
N GLY A 63 18.00 -10.04 10.94
CA GLY A 63 17.37 -8.72 10.97
C GLY A 63 17.67 -7.87 9.74
N LYS A 64 18.29 -8.44 8.70
CA LYS A 64 18.59 -7.73 7.46
C LYS A 64 17.41 -7.81 6.50
N ASP A 65 17.04 -6.66 5.94
CA ASP A 65 15.98 -6.57 4.94
C ASP A 65 16.51 -7.00 3.57
N ARG A 66 15.68 -7.76 2.84
CA ARG A 66 16.00 -8.46 1.61
C ARG A 66 14.90 -8.28 0.58
N VAL A 67 15.28 -8.39 -0.68
CA VAL A 67 14.35 -8.39 -1.80
C VAL A 67 14.69 -9.53 -2.75
N ASP A 68 13.68 -10.31 -3.10
CA ASP A 68 13.75 -11.35 -4.12
C ASP A 68 12.70 -11.08 -5.19
N ALA A 69 13.10 -11.23 -6.45
CA ALA A 69 12.21 -11.02 -7.59
C ALA A 69 12.49 -12.03 -8.71
N SER A 70 11.51 -12.21 -9.58
CA SER A 70 11.60 -13.02 -10.80
C SER A 70 10.63 -12.50 -11.85
N GLY A 71 11.00 -12.52 -13.13
CA GLY A 71 10.11 -12.22 -14.26
C GLY A 71 9.55 -10.78 -14.32
N LEU A 72 10.12 -9.84 -13.58
CA LEU A 72 9.66 -8.46 -13.55
C LEU A 72 10.32 -7.61 -14.66
N PRO A 73 9.65 -6.53 -15.15
CA PRO A 73 10.25 -5.57 -16.07
C PRO A 73 11.58 -5.02 -15.57
N SER A 74 12.55 -4.80 -16.46
CA SER A 74 13.90 -4.39 -16.08
C SER A 74 13.92 -3.06 -15.32
N GLU A 75 13.11 -2.08 -15.70
CA GLU A 75 13.04 -0.79 -15.00
C GLU A 75 12.49 -0.94 -13.57
N LEU A 76 11.57 -1.89 -13.37
CA LEU A 76 11.05 -2.22 -12.05
C LEU A 76 12.14 -2.89 -11.19
N VAL A 77 12.90 -3.82 -11.76
CA VAL A 77 14.04 -4.46 -11.08
C VAL A 77 15.10 -3.42 -10.70
N GLU A 78 15.49 -2.55 -11.63
CA GLU A 78 16.44 -1.47 -11.36
C GLU A 78 15.97 -0.55 -10.23
N PHE A 79 14.68 -0.20 -10.21
CA PHE A 79 14.11 0.59 -9.13
C PHE A 79 14.22 -0.11 -7.78
N ILE A 80 13.85 -1.39 -7.71
CA ILE A 80 13.78 -2.17 -6.47
C ILE A 80 15.17 -2.46 -5.90
N PHE A 81 16.16 -2.74 -6.76
CA PHE A 81 17.54 -3.07 -6.34
C PHE A 81 18.47 -1.85 -6.28
N ALA A 82 17.95 -0.64 -6.49
CA ALA A 82 18.73 0.58 -6.32
C ALA A 82 19.26 0.71 -4.87
N ARG A 83 20.38 1.41 -4.72
CA ARG A 83 20.95 1.68 -3.40
C ARG A 83 20.01 2.54 -2.55
N ASN A 84 20.03 2.34 -1.23
CA ASN A 84 19.29 3.13 -0.23
C ASN A 84 17.75 3.03 -0.34
N ARG A 85 17.21 1.86 -0.67
CA ARG A 85 15.76 1.61 -0.65
C ARG A 85 15.25 1.27 0.75
N ASP A 86 14.09 1.81 1.10
CA ASP A 86 13.35 1.44 2.31
C ASP A 86 12.54 0.16 2.04
N VAL A 87 13.22 -0.98 2.12
CA VAL A 87 12.68 -2.30 1.76
C VAL A 87 11.34 -2.63 2.46
N PRO A 88 11.17 -2.40 3.77
CA PRO A 88 9.89 -2.65 4.45
C PRO A 88 8.70 -1.86 3.88
N LYS A 89 8.95 -0.68 3.30
CA LYS A 89 7.91 0.19 2.73
C LYS A 89 7.68 -0.01 1.24
N ILE A 90 8.43 -0.91 0.59
CA ILE A 90 8.20 -1.20 -0.81
C ILE A 90 6.79 -1.78 -0.99
N ARG A 91 6.01 -1.15 -1.85
CA ARG A 91 4.70 -1.62 -2.29
C ARG A 91 4.67 -1.58 -3.81
N CYS A 92 4.19 -2.67 -4.41
CA CYS A 92 4.15 -2.85 -5.86
C CYS A 92 2.81 -3.42 -6.28
N CYS A 93 2.19 -2.79 -7.27
CA CYS A 93 1.03 -3.31 -7.98
C CYS A 93 1.43 -3.58 -9.44
N LEU A 94 1.10 -4.79 -9.92
CA LEU A 94 1.30 -5.20 -11.31
C LEU A 94 -0.05 -5.30 -11.99
N GLY A 95 -0.16 -4.73 -13.18
CA GLY A 95 -1.27 -4.98 -14.08
C GLY A 95 -1.13 -6.31 -14.83
N PRO A 96 -2.05 -6.59 -15.76
CA PRO A 96 -1.99 -7.78 -16.60
C PRO A 96 -0.66 -7.88 -17.34
N TYR A 97 -0.14 -9.11 -17.49
CA TYR A 97 1.07 -9.41 -18.28
C TYR A 97 2.35 -8.70 -17.81
N ASN A 98 2.35 -8.12 -16.60
CA ASN A 98 3.39 -7.20 -16.10
C ASN A 98 3.62 -5.98 -17.01
N GLU A 99 2.69 -5.67 -17.93
CA GLU A 99 2.87 -4.58 -18.91
C GLU A 99 2.75 -3.20 -18.27
N SER A 100 1.92 -3.10 -17.23
CA SER A 100 1.75 -1.89 -16.42
C SER A 100 2.10 -2.16 -14.97
N PHE A 101 2.68 -1.18 -14.30
CA PHE A 101 3.00 -1.30 -12.88
C PHE A 101 3.07 0.05 -12.19
N PHE A 102 2.87 0.01 -10.88
CA PHE A 102 3.09 1.12 -9.96
C PHE A 102 3.86 0.59 -8.74
N VAL A 103 4.99 1.22 -8.41
CA VAL A 103 5.83 0.84 -7.28
C VAL A 103 6.29 2.08 -6.52
N HIS A 104 6.39 1.97 -5.20
CA HIS A 104 7.01 2.99 -4.36
C HIS A 104 7.64 2.39 -3.10
N ASP A 105 8.57 3.12 -2.50
CA ASP A 105 9.10 2.85 -1.15
C ASP A 105 8.65 3.90 -0.11
N GLY A 106 7.70 4.75 -0.49
CA GLY A 106 7.17 5.86 0.31
C GLY A 106 7.94 7.17 0.16
N SER A 107 9.16 7.14 -0.40
CA SER A 107 9.94 8.33 -0.75
C SER A 107 10.10 8.51 -2.26
N SER A 108 10.25 7.40 -2.96
CA SER A 108 10.48 7.30 -4.40
C SER A 108 9.34 6.52 -5.04
N TYR A 109 8.96 6.91 -6.25
CA TYR A 109 7.84 6.36 -6.99
C TYR A 109 8.28 6.08 -8.42
N LEU A 110 7.85 4.96 -8.97
CA LEU A 110 8.02 4.61 -10.38
C LEU A 110 6.73 3.97 -10.90
N TRP A 111 6.34 4.33 -12.10
CA TRP A 111 5.22 3.70 -12.79
C TRP A 111 5.46 3.63 -14.30
N LYS A 112 4.83 2.66 -14.95
CA LYS A 112 4.93 2.46 -16.39
C LYS A 112 3.59 1.97 -16.95
N ASN A 113 3.25 2.45 -18.14
CA ASN A 113 2.07 2.03 -18.92
C ASN A 113 0.74 2.05 -18.14
N LEU A 114 0.56 3.02 -17.24
CA LEU A 114 -0.69 3.15 -16.48
C LEU A 114 -1.83 3.72 -17.36
N PRO A 115 -3.10 3.43 -17.02
CA PRO A 115 -4.24 4.06 -17.69
C PRO A 115 -4.15 5.59 -17.66
N GLN A 116 -4.47 6.26 -18.76
CA GLN A 116 -4.26 7.71 -18.91
C GLN A 116 -4.92 8.53 -17.78
N LYS A 117 -6.14 8.16 -17.37
CA LYS A 117 -6.85 8.81 -16.25
C LYS A 117 -6.08 8.69 -14.93
N LEU A 118 -5.41 7.56 -14.68
CA LEU A 118 -4.55 7.36 -13.51
C LEU A 118 -3.28 8.22 -13.61
N VAL A 119 -2.65 8.26 -14.78
CA VAL A 119 -1.45 9.10 -15.02
C VAL A 119 -1.76 10.57 -14.74
N SER A 120 -2.85 11.09 -15.30
CA SER A 120 -3.27 12.48 -15.05
C SER A 120 -3.56 12.74 -13.57
N ALA A 121 -4.17 11.79 -12.86
CA ALA A 121 -4.42 11.93 -11.43
C ALA A 121 -3.13 11.97 -10.60
N LEU A 122 -2.14 11.12 -10.93
CA LEU A 122 -0.82 11.15 -10.30
C LEU A 122 -0.11 12.48 -10.56
N GLN A 123 -0.10 12.94 -11.82
CA GLN A 123 0.56 14.20 -12.20
C GLN A 123 -0.07 15.42 -11.54
N ASN A 124 -1.41 15.46 -11.43
CA ASN A 124 -2.11 16.57 -10.77
C ASN A 124 -1.79 16.69 -9.27
N ASN A 125 -1.34 15.60 -8.64
CA ASN A 125 -0.93 15.57 -7.24
C ASN A 125 0.57 15.84 -7.05
N ILE A 126 1.27 16.25 -8.11
CA ILE A 126 2.68 16.64 -8.07
C ILE A 126 2.78 18.12 -8.44
N LYS A 127 3.40 18.92 -7.56
CA LYS A 127 3.71 20.34 -7.82
C LYS A 127 5.15 20.60 -7.44
N ASP A 128 5.86 21.35 -8.28
CA ASP A 128 7.26 21.74 -8.06
C ASP A 128 8.20 20.55 -7.72
N GLY A 129 7.92 19.39 -8.30
CA GLY A 129 8.68 18.15 -8.06
C GLY A 129 8.40 17.45 -6.73
N GLY A 130 7.39 17.88 -5.97
CA GLY A 130 6.94 17.24 -4.73
C GLY A 130 5.48 16.78 -4.79
N TRP A 131 5.14 15.77 -3.99
CA TRP A 131 3.75 15.34 -3.82
C TRP A 131 2.98 16.37 -2.98
N THR A 132 1.85 16.86 -3.50
CA THR A 132 0.89 17.61 -2.69
C THR A 132 0.00 16.68 -1.87
N ASP A 133 -0.31 15.50 -2.44
CA ASP A 133 -1.07 14.46 -1.77
C ASP A 133 -0.67 13.09 -2.37
N PRO A 134 0.29 12.38 -1.74
CA PRO A 134 0.84 11.17 -2.32
C PRO A 134 -0.21 10.05 -2.36
N PRO A 135 -0.14 9.16 -3.36
CA PRO A 135 -0.97 7.96 -3.38
C PRO A 135 -0.63 7.07 -2.17
N ARG A 136 -1.65 6.71 -1.39
CA ARG A 136 -1.54 5.72 -0.30
C ARG A 136 -1.96 4.32 -0.72
N LEU A 137 -2.76 4.23 -1.79
CA LEU A 137 -3.25 2.97 -2.34
C LEU A 137 -3.37 3.10 -3.84
N VAL A 138 -2.82 2.13 -4.57
CA VAL A 138 -3.04 1.96 -6.01
C VAL A 138 -3.34 0.49 -6.27
N SER A 139 -4.40 0.23 -7.02
CA SER A 139 -4.81 -1.11 -7.43
C SER A 139 -5.04 -1.13 -8.94
N LEU A 140 -4.40 -2.07 -9.63
CA LEU A 140 -4.49 -2.27 -11.07
C LEU A 140 -5.27 -3.56 -11.33
N GLY A 141 -6.37 -3.44 -12.06
CA GLY A 141 -7.23 -4.53 -12.47
C GLY A 141 -7.03 -4.91 -13.94
N ALA A 142 -7.87 -5.81 -14.41
CA ALA A 142 -7.91 -6.20 -15.81
C ALA A 142 -8.38 -5.03 -16.71
N ASP A 143 -7.96 -5.02 -17.99
CA ASP A 143 -8.46 -4.11 -19.03
C ASP A 143 -8.36 -2.61 -18.66
N GLY A 144 -7.24 -2.22 -18.05
CA GLY A 144 -6.98 -0.83 -17.67
C GLY A 144 -7.87 -0.30 -16.55
N ASN A 145 -8.65 -1.15 -15.87
CA ASN A 145 -9.34 -0.76 -14.65
C ASN A 145 -8.36 -0.48 -13.53
N PHE A 146 -8.67 0.52 -12.72
CA PHE A 146 -7.80 0.90 -11.62
C PHE A 146 -8.59 1.63 -10.54
N LEU A 147 -7.96 1.73 -9.37
CA LEU A 147 -8.35 2.66 -8.34
C LEU A 147 -7.09 3.20 -7.64
N MET A 148 -7.11 4.50 -7.36
CA MET A 148 -6.13 5.21 -6.58
C MET A 148 -6.82 5.91 -5.41
N LEU A 149 -6.27 5.78 -4.21
CA LEU A 149 -6.57 6.66 -3.08
C LEU A 149 -5.31 7.40 -2.64
N THR A 150 -5.49 8.68 -2.31
CA THR A 150 -4.43 9.54 -1.79
C THR A 150 -4.39 9.55 -0.26
N GLY A 151 -3.36 10.17 0.31
CA GLY A 151 -3.20 10.38 1.75
C GLY A 151 -4.42 11.08 2.38
N ASN A 152 -4.97 12.10 1.71
CA ASN A 152 -6.17 12.81 2.17
C ASN A 152 -7.48 12.10 1.83
N ASN A 153 -7.43 10.86 1.36
CA ASN A 153 -8.58 10.04 0.97
C ASN A 153 -9.35 10.56 -0.26
N ALA A 154 -8.73 11.40 -1.09
CA ALA A 154 -9.25 11.65 -2.43
C ALA A 154 -9.09 10.37 -3.27
N ALA A 155 -10.09 10.07 -4.08
CA ALA A 155 -10.12 8.83 -4.85
C ALA A 155 -10.36 9.10 -6.33
N VAL A 156 -9.60 8.39 -7.18
CA VAL A 156 -9.78 8.40 -8.63
C VAL A 156 -9.77 6.97 -9.11
N TRP A 157 -10.78 6.59 -9.89
CA TRP A 157 -10.91 5.24 -10.38
C TRP A 157 -11.54 5.15 -11.78
N ASP A 158 -11.26 4.04 -12.45
CA ASP A 158 -12.08 3.50 -13.55
C ASP A 158 -12.36 2.03 -13.23
N LEU A 159 -13.60 1.73 -12.88
CA LEU A 159 -14.06 0.42 -12.41
C LEU A 159 -15.21 -0.12 -13.27
N ARG A 160 -15.22 0.20 -14.57
CA ARG A 160 -16.24 -0.28 -15.53
C ARG A 160 -16.48 -1.80 -15.48
N ASN A 161 -15.43 -2.59 -15.23
CA ASN A 161 -15.51 -4.05 -15.10
C ASN A 161 -15.59 -4.53 -13.63
N TYR A 162 -15.93 -3.65 -12.68
CA TYR A 162 -16.05 -3.93 -11.25
C TYR A 162 -17.29 -3.25 -10.66
N LYS A 163 -18.44 -3.33 -11.34
CA LYS A 163 -19.70 -2.66 -10.94
C LYS A 163 -20.13 -2.90 -9.48
N PRO A 164 -20.03 -4.12 -8.91
CA PRO A 164 -20.39 -4.32 -7.50
C PRO A 164 -19.50 -3.51 -6.53
N LEU A 165 -18.21 -3.35 -6.86
CA LEU A 165 -17.27 -2.56 -6.08
C LEU A 165 -17.62 -1.07 -6.14
N VAL A 166 -18.01 -0.55 -7.31
CA VAL A 166 -18.46 0.86 -7.44
C VAL A 166 -19.59 1.17 -6.48
N LYS A 167 -20.63 0.32 -6.45
CA LYS A 167 -21.77 0.50 -5.53
C LYS A 167 -21.37 0.47 -4.05
N LEU A 168 -20.34 -0.31 -3.72
CA LEU A 168 -19.82 -0.37 -2.35
C LEU A 168 -19.06 0.91 -2.01
N LEU A 169 -18.17 1.35 -2.91
CA LEU A 169 -17.38 2.57 -2.74
C LEU A 169 -18.25 3.83 -2.68
N GLU A 170 -19.34 3.92 -3.47
CA GLU A 170 -20.27 5.05 -3.45
C GLU A 170 -21.07 5.15 -2.13
N LYS A 171 -21.27 4.04 -1.44
CA LYS A 171 -21.98 4.00 -0.15
C LYS A 171 -21.06 4.20 1.06
N GLY A 172 -19.79 3.86 0.91
CA GLY A 172 -18.79 3.92 1.98
C GLY A 172 -17.99 5.21 1.96
N SER A 173 -17.31 5.51 3.07
CA SER A 173 -16.30 6.57 3.10
C SER A 173 -14.95 6.03 2.61
N MET A 174 -14.28 6.78 1.74
CA MET A 174 -12.90 6.48 1.30
C MET A 174 -11.91 6.47 2.46
N SER A 175 -12.22 7.15 3.57
CA SER A 175 -11.43 7.08 4.80
C SER A 175 -11.38 5.68 5.39
N GLU A 176 -12.43 4.87 5.20
CA GLU A 176 -12.52 3.54 5.80
C GLU A 176 -11.79 2.47 4.97
N VAL A 177 -11.48 2.76 3.71
CA VAL A 177 -10.74 1.83 2.84
C VAL A 177 -9.29 1.74 3.30
N HIS A 178 -8.85 0.55 3.71
CA HIS A 178 -7.46 0.29 4.05
C HIS A 178 -6.67 -0.31 2.90
N SER A 179 -7.14 -1.43 2.35
CA SER A 179 -6.52 -2.11 1.22
C SER A 179 -7.58 -2.55 0.21
N LEU A 180 -7.25 -2.51 -1.07
CA LEU A 180 -8.16 -2.89 -2.16
C LEU A 180 -7.34 -3.52 -3.27
N ILE A 181 -7.70 -4.75 -3.61
CA ILE A 181 -6.99 -5.56 -4.59
C ILE A 181 -7.97 -5.92 -5.70
N LEU A 182 -7.71 -5.41 -6.89
CA LEU A 182 -8.36 -5.85 -8.11
C LEU A 182 -7.62 -7.07 -8.65
N HIS A 183 -8.33 -8.08 -9.12
CA HIS A 183 -7.69 -9.21 -9.77
C HIS A 183 -7.25 -8.81 -11.20
N PRO A 184 -5.95 -8.84 -11.54
CA PRO A 184 -5.46 -8.34 -12.83
C PRO A 184 -5.89 -9.25 -14.01
N TYR A 185 -6.20 -10.51 -13.77
CA TYR A 185 -6.61 -11.46 -14.82
C TYR A 185 -8.10 -11.83 -14.85
N ARG A 186 -8.94 -11.27 -13.98
CA ARG A 186 -10.37 -11.62 -13.90
C ARG A 186 -11.24 -10.41 -13.57
N PHE A 187 -12.21 -10.17 -14.42
CA PHE A 187 -13.20 -9.11 -14.21
C PHE A 187 -14.07 -9.38 -13.00
N HIS A 188 -14.56 -8.31 -12.38
CA HIS A 188 -15.40 -8.30 -11.18
C HIS A 188 -14.77 -8.91 -9.92
N THR A 189 -13.59 -9.53 -9.99
CA THR A 189 -12.93 -10.18 -8.86
C THR A 189 -12.13 -9.16 -8.05
N PHE A 190 -12.52 -8.92 -6.80
CA PHE A 190 -11.83 -7.98 -5.92
C PHE A 190 -11.84 -8.43 -4.46
N LEU A 191 -10.89 -7.90 -3.70
CA LEU A 191 -10.85 -7.90 -2.24
C LEU A 191 -10.79 -6.46 -1.75
N LEU A 192 -11.56 -6.15 -0.72
CA LEU A 192 -11.56 -4.86 -0.04
C LEU A 192 -11.48 -5.10 1.46
N GLN A 193 -10.45 -4.56 2.10
CA GLN A 193 -10.32 -4.51 3.54
C GLN A 193 -10.60 -3.09 4.04
N SER A 194 -11.53 -2.96 4.98
CA SER A 194 -11.79 -1.71 5.68
C SER A 194 -10.98 -1.60 6.98
N LYS A 195 -10.88 -0.39 7.52
CA LYS A 195 -10.08 -0.06 8.72
C LYS A 195 -10.52 -0.77 9.99
N ASP A 196 -11.78 -1.16 10.05
CA ASP A 196 -12.38 -1.96 11.13
C ASP A 196 -12.03 -3.46 11.05
N GLY A 197 -11.34 -3.90 9.99
CA GLY A 197 -10.93 -5.28 9.79
C GLY A 197 -11.91 -6.12 8.97
N ASN A 198 -13.02 -5.54 8.50
CA ASN A 198 -13.93 -6.27 7.60
C ASN A 198 -13.27 -6.50 6.24
N LEU A 199 -13.30 -7.74 5.77
CA LEU A 199 -12.83 -8.14 4.44
C LEU A 199 -14.03 -8.49 3.56
N THR A 200 -14.35 -7.60 2.62
CA THR A 200 -15.41 -7.79 1.62
C THR A 200 -14.80 -8.25 0.30
N HIS A 201 -15.51 -9.09 -0.44
CA HIS A 201 -15.03 -9.62 -1.71
C HIS A 201 -16.15 -9.73 -2.75
N GLY A 202 -15.79 -9.77 -4.02
CA GLY A 202 -16.73 -9.99 -5.12
C GLY A 202 -16.15 -10.94 -6.16
N ASN A 203 -16.99 -11.80 -6.74
CA ASN A 203 -16.66 -12.73 -7.83
C ASN A 203 -15.34 -13.52 -7.62
N ILE A 204 -15.05 -13.99 -6.40
CA ILE A 204 -13.85 -14.79 -6.13
C ILE A 204 -14.01 -16.17 -6.79
N PRO A 205 -13.04 -16.64 -7.59
CA PRO A 205 -13.07 -17.98 -8.16
C PRO A 205 -13.20 -19.07 -7.10
N PRO A 206 -13.95 -20.17 -7.36
CA PRO A 206 -14.22 -21.20 -6.34
C PRO A 206 -12.97 -21.80 -5.69
N HIS A 207 -11.85 -21.90 -6.40
CA HIS A 207 -10.60 -22.45 -5.88
C HIS A 207 -9.79 -21.45 -5.03
N GLN A 208 -10.12 -20.14 -5.06
CA GLN A 208 -9.50 -19.11 -4.23
C GLN A 208 -10.40 -18.74 -3.03
N LEU A 209 -11.70 -19.02 -3.10
CA LEU A 209 -12.66 -18.68 -2.06
C LEU A 209 -12.33 -19.27 -0.69
N PRO A 210 -11.90 -20.54 -0.55
CA PRO A 210 -11.49 -21.08 0.75
C PRO A 210 -10.35 -20.28 1.38
N GLY A 211 -9.38 -19.83 0.56
CA GLY A 211 -8.26 -19.01 1.03
C GLY A 211 -8.72 -17.63 1.52
N VAL A 212 -9.69 -17.01 0.85
CA VAL A 212 -10.29 -15.74 1.31
C VAL A 212 -11.06 -15.94 2.62
N GLN A 213 -11.88 -16.99 2.71
CA GLN A 213 -12.63 -17.33 3.92
C GLN A 213 -11.70 -17.59 5.12
N ALA A 214 -10.58 -18.27 4.87
CA ALA A 214 -9.57 -18.57 5.87
C ALA A 214 -8.92 -17.31 6.48
N MET A 215 -9.02 -16.14 5.82
CA MET A 215 -8.43 -14.87 6.26
C MET A 215 -9.41 -13.93 6.96
N LEU A 216 -10.73 -14.21 6.94
CA LEU A 216 -11.74 -13.34 7.54
C LEU A 216 -11.52 -13.12 9.05
N ASP A 217 -11.52 -14.21 9.83
CA ASP A 217 -11.37 -14.12 11.29
C ASP A 217 -9.96 -13.63 11.72
N PRO A 218 -8.86 -14.12 11.13
CA PRO A 218 -7.51 -13.64 11.47
C PRO A 218 -7.34 -12.14 11.26
N ILE A 219 -7.78 -11.60 10.11
CA ILE A 219 -7.68 -10.16 9.84
C ILE A 219 -8.52 -9.35 10.83
N MET A 220 -9.72 -9.83 11.13
CA MET A 220 -10.62 -9.20 12.10
C MET A 220 -9.99 -9.17 13.49
N ASN A 221 -9.45 -10.30 13.96
CA ASN A 221 -8.82 -10.42 15.28
C ASN A 221 -7.54 -9.59 15.38
N ASP A 222 -6.65 -9.69 14.38
CA ASP A 222 -5.42 -8.90 14.34
C ASP A 222 -5.72 -7.39 14.30
N THR A 223 -6.82 -6.99 13.65
CA THR A 223 -7.24 -5.58 13.62
C THR A 223 -7.67 -5.10 14.99
N LYS A 224 -8.45 -5.92 15.73
CA LYS A 224 -8.87 -5.61 17.11
C LYS A 224 -7.67 -5.55 18.06
N ASP A 225 -6.75 -6.49 17.95
CA ASP A 225 -5.54 -6.55 18.80
C ASP A 225 -4.58 -5.39 18.52
N ALA A 226 -4.55 -4.89 17.28
CA ALA A 226 -3.76 -3.72 16.89
C ALA A 226 -4.42 -2.38 17.27
N GLN A 227 -5.66 -2.35 17.81
CA GLN A 227 -6.22 -1.12 18.33
C GLN A 227 -5.58 -0.80 19.69
N PRO A 228 -5.15 0.45 19.93
CA PRO A 228 -4.62 0.83 21.23
C PRO A 228 -5.70 0.55 22.28
N LYS A 229 -5.43 -0.40 23.20
CA LYS A 229 -6.29 -0.64 24.34
C LYS A 229 -6.42 0.69 25.06
N GLN A 230 -7.58 1.35 24.95
CA GLN A 230 -7.87 2.50 25.78
C GLN A 230 -7.67 2.01 27.20
N LEU A 231 -6.64 2.53 27.87
CA LEU A 231 -6.43 2.27 29.28
C LEU A 231 -7.69 2.77 29.95
N THR A 232 -8.62 1.85 30.25
CA THR A 232 -9.75 2.11 31.12
C THR A 232 -9.13 2.69 32.36
N ARG A 233 -9.25 4.01 32.50
CA ARG A 233 -8.76 4.77 33.63
C ARG A 233 -9.40 4.11 34.83
N ARG A 234 -8.63 3.26 35.51
CA ARG A 234 -9.02 2.64 36.77
C ARG A 234 -9.45 3.82 37.62
N GLU A 235 -10.74 3.95 37.90
CA GLU A 235 -11.23 4.85 38.92
C GLU A 235 -10.62 4.35 40.23
N SER A 236 -9.40 4.80 40.49
CA SER A 236 -8.75 4.66 41.78
C SER A 236 -9.69 5.34 42.75
N GLY A 237 -10.30 4.54 43.61
CA GLY A 237 -11.28 4.97 44.60
C GLY A 237 -10.84 6.26 45.27
N LYS A 238 -11.78 7.19 45.38
CA LYS A 238 -11.68 8.37 46.23
C LYS A 238 -11.48 7.89 47.68
N THR A 239 -10.23 7.70 48.10
CA THR A 239 -9.87 7.76 49.51
C THR A 239 -9.50 9.20 49.78
N ALA A 240 -10.31 9.88 50.58
CA ALA A 240 -10.10 11.26 51.00
C ALA A 240 -8.79 11.37 51.78
N GLY A 241 -7.79 12.01 51.19
CA GLY A 241 -6.52 12.38 51.82
C GLY A 241 -6.39 13.90 51.94
N PRO A 242 -5.76 14.42 53.01
CA PRO A 242 -5.87 15.81 53.44
C PRO A 242 -5.11 16.81 52.56
N GLN A 243 -5.62 18.05 52.56
CA GLN A 243 -5.17 19.21 51.78
C GLN A 243 -3.67 19.48 51.91
N THR A 244 -2.93 19.24 50.84
CA THR A 244 -1.53 19.66 50.71
C THR A 244 -1.47 21.05 50.07
N ARG A 245 -0.85 21.99 50.77
CA ARG A 245 -0.64 23.38 50.30
C ARG A 245 0.27 23.40 49.07
N PRO A 246 -0.02 24.24 48.06
CA PRO A 246 0.79 24.33 46.85
C PRO A 246 2.17 24.95 47.15
N SER A 247 3.22 24.30 46.64
CA SER A 247 4.60 24.77 46.77
C SER A 247 4.93 25.87 45.74
N VAL A 248 5.73 26.84 46.17
CA VAL A 248 6.19 28.03 45.42
C VAL A 248 6.91 27.71 44.09
N LEU A 249 7.32 26.45 43.88
CA LEU A 249 7.95 26.00 42.63
C LEU A 249 6.99 25.86 41.44
N GLN A 250 5.69 25.68 41.66
CA GLN A 250 4.71 25.57 40.56
C GLN A 250 4.42 26.92 39.87
N GLN A 251 4.62 28.05 40.56
CA GLN A 251 4.46 29.38 39.96
C GLN A 251 5.59 29.73 38.96
N ARG A 252 6.80 29.17 39.13
CA ARG A 252 7.92 29.39 38.19
C ARG A 252 7.80 28.61 36.88
N ALA A 253 6.99 27.55 36.83
CA ALA A 253 6.78 26.75 35.62
C ALA A 253 5.74 27.37 34.67
N GLN A 254 4.85 28.22 35.16
CA GLN A 254 3.86 28.91 34.32
C GLN A 254 4.46 30.09 33.55
N LEU A 255 5.41 30.83 34.15
CA LEU A 255 6.11 31.94 33.49
C LEU A 255 7.06 31.52 32.37
N ARG A 256 7.47 30.24 32.31
CA ARG A 256 8.27 29.71 31.18
C ARG A 256 7.43 29.30 29.96
N ARG A 257 6.10 29.24 30.09
CA ARG A 257 5.20 28.83 29.00
C ARG A 257 4.76 30.01 28.11
N GLU A 258 4.95 31.24 28.56
CA GLU A 258 4.55 32.43 27.79
C GLU A 258 5.67 32.96 26.87
N TRP A 259 6.91 32.45 26.99
CA TRP A 259 8.06 32.95 26.21
C TRP A 259 8.47 32.08 25.01
N SER A 260 7.73 31.02 24.69
CA SER A 260 7.98 30.19 23.50
C SER A 260 7.09 30.51 22.30
N ASP A 261 6.13 31.44 22.43
CA ASP A 261 5.17 31.73 21.36
C ASP A 261 5.66 32.73 20.30
N HIS A 262 6.84 33.33 20.45
CA HIS A 262 7.41 34.25 19.46
C HIS A 262 8.88 33.95 19.17
N SER A 263 9.17 32.93 18.37
CA SER A 263 10.49 32.83 17.71
C SER A 263 10.49 31.91 16.49
N ARG A 264 10.56 32.55 15.32
CA ARG A 264 11.30 32.18 14.09
C ARG A 264 10.54 31.64 12.88
N GLU A 265 10.55 32.51 11.88
CA GLU A 265 10.43 32.30 10.44
C GLU A 265 11.49 31.35 9.84
N PHE A 266 11.02 30.63 8.81
CA PHE A 266 11.61 30.20 7.54
C PHE A 266 13.11 29.88 7.37
N SER A 267 13.34 28.64 6.91
CA SER A 267 14.35 28.29 5.89
C SER A 267 13.89 27.03 5.16
N ALA A 268 13.23 27.22 4.01
CA ALA A 268 12.94 26.14 3.07
C ALA A 268 14.21 25.80 2.27
N GLN A 269 14.78 24.62 2.50
CA GLN A 269 15.72 23.98 1.58
C GLN A 269 15.18 22.59 1.25
N ALA A 270 14.47 22.51 0.12
CA ALA A 270 14.12 21.24 -0.51
C ALA A 270 15.41 20.59 -1.05
N LYS A 271 16.01 19.69 -0.26
CA LYS A 271 17.12 18.84 -0.70
C LYS A 271 16.58 17.45 -1.02
N GLY A 272 16.57 17.12 -2.31
CA GLY A 272 17.05 15.80 -2.75
C GLY A 272 16.06 14.73 -3.16
N VAL A 273 14.82 15.05 -3.56
CA VAL A 273 14.00 14.04 -4.29
C VAL A 273 14.45 14.02 -5.75
N LYS A 274 15.33 13.08 -6.09
CA LYS A 274 15.69 12.78 -7.48
C LYS A 274 14.53 12.01 -8.12
N LEU A 275 13.59 12.73 -8.70
CA LEU A 275 12.58 12.13 -9.57
C LEU A 275 13.24 11.80 -10.92
N SER A 276 13.49 10.52 -11.19
CA SER A 276 13.89 10.05 -12.52
C SER A 276 12.63 9.74 -13.32
N PHE A 277 12.29 10.60 -14.27
CA PHE A 277 11.23 10.35 -15.24
C PHE A 277 11.83 9.67 -16.46
N SER A 278 11.46 8.41 -16.73
CA SER A 278 11.68 7.79 -18.04
C SER A 278 10.39 7.91 -18.86
N LEU A 279 10.31 8.94 -19.70
CA LEU A 279 9.24 9.11 -20.67
C LEU A 279 9.66 8.35 -21.95
N SER A 280 9.12 7.14 -22.17
CA SER A 280 9.23 6.49 -23.48
C SER A 280 7.98 6.82 -24.28
N VAL A 281 8.10 7.79 -25.18
CA VAL A 281 7.04 8.12 -26.14
C VAL A 281 7.38 7.38 -27.43
N ASN A 282 6.72 6.25 -27.67
CA ASN A 282 6.68 5.64 -28.99
C ASN A 282 5.78 6.51 -29.88
N LEU A 283 6.34 7.57 -30.46
CA LEU A 283 5.74 8.34 -31.55
C LEU A 283 5.99 7.57 -32.86
N GLY A 284 5.29 6.43 -32.99
CA GLY A 284 5.26 5.62 -34.20
C GLY A 284 4.28 6.18 -35.21
N GLY A 285 4.79 7.00 -36.13
CA GLY A 285 4.50 6.96 -37.56
C GLY A 285 3.09 7.31 -38.06
N GLY A 286 2.98 8.44 -38.75
CA GLY A 286 1.94 8.61 -39.77
C GLY A 286 1.62 10.05 -40.14
N LEU A 287 2.47 10.68 -40.97
CA LEU A 287 2.06 11.74 -41.91
C LEU A 287 3.22 12.13 -42.84
N ALA A 288 3.27 11.49 -44.00
CA ALA A 288 3.88 12.02 -45.20
C ALA A 288 3.06 11.53 -46.39
N ARG A 289 2.01 12.28 -46.75
CA ARG A 289 1.36 12.16 -48.06
C ARG A 289 1.90 13.29 -48.94
N LEU A 290 2.51 12.84 -50.03
CA LEU A 290 3.14 13.57 -51.10
C LEU A 290 2.23 14.62 -51.76
N LEU A 291 2.87 15.74 -52.14
CA LEU A 291 2.47 16.56 -53.28
C LEU A 291 2.78 15.80 -54.57
N GLY A 292 1.78 15.73 -55.45
CA GLY A 292 1.83 15.23 -56.82
C GLY A 292 0.48 15.52 -57.47
#